data_AF-A0A820LEK6-F1
#
_entry.id   AF-A0A820LEK6-F1
#
_cell.length_a   1.000
_cell.length_b   1.000
_cell.length_c   1.000
_cell.angle_alpha   90.00
_cell.angle_beta   90.00
_cell.angle_gamma   90.00
#
_symmetry.space_group_name_H-M   'P 1'
#
loop_
_entity.id
_entity.type
_entity.pdbx_description
1 polymer ?
#
loop_
_entity_poly.entity_id
_entity_poly.type
_entity_poly.pdbx_seq_one_letter_code
_entity_poly.pdbx_strand_id
1 'polypeptide(L)'
;IIAVDQEYDSTEIENKLFDCSKRWEYICNFVQQHWVQLQEVKTQFEDFEINRDKLDQWLTSKEDEIRKTNTKDTDKVHFIQQTESEIDDIQQVIHLLDNSLNLLGKYFDPVSSNKFKILNEQRNNFEQRLTQLIDDLQQCSLQ
;
A
#
# COMPACT_ATOMS: atom_id res chain seq x y z
N ILE A 1 19.61 -47.88 46.66
CA ILE A 1 19.10 -46.85 45.72
C ILE A 1 18.52 -47.62 44.55
N ILE A 2 17.21 -47.88 44.57
CA ILE A 2 16.54 -48.50 43.44
C ILE A 2 16.01 -47.34 42.61
N ALA A 3 16.59 -47.15 41.42
CA ALA A 3 15.98 -46.29 40.42
C ALA A 3 14.65 -46.96 40.05
N VAL A 4 13.55 -46.37 40.50
CA VAL A 4 12.23 -46.72 40.01
C VAL A 4 12.21 -46.19 38.59
N ASP A 5 12.37 -47.07 37.60
CA ASP A 5 11.96 -46.76 36.25
C ASP A 5 10.48 -46.37 36.33
N GLN A 6 10.20 -45.07 36.14
CA GLN A 6 8.83 -44.61 35.93
C GLN A 6 8.38 -45.19 34.60
N GLU A 7 7.77 -46.39 34.65
CA GLU A 7 6.92 -46.87 33.57
C GLU A 7 5.83 -45.83 33.38
N TYR A 8 5.91 -45.08 32.29
CA TYR A 8 4.84 -44.21 31.88
C TYR A 8 3.58 -45.06 31.69
N ASP A 9 2.52 -44.77 32.45
CA ASP A 9 1.22 -45.36 32.23
C ASP A 9 0.74 -45.00 30.81
N SER A 10 0.12 -45.95 30.11
CA SER A 10 -0.35 -45.76 28.72
C SER A 10 -1.20 -44.50 28.59
N THR A 11 -2.03 -44.23 29.61
CA THR A 11 -2.87 -43.03 29.68
C THR A 11 -2.04 -41.73 29.76
N GLU A 12 -0.90 -41.72 30.44
CA GLU A 12 -0.02 -40.55 30.49
C GLU A 12 0.62 -40.27 29.12
N ILE A 13 1.02 -41.33 28.41
CA ILE A 13 1.55 -41.23 27.05
C ILE A 13 0.47 -40.71 26.09
N GLU A 14 -0.74 -41.27 26.15
CA GLU A 14 -1.88 -40.85 25.33
C GLU A 14 -2.21 -39.38 25.54
N ASN A 15 -2.25 -38.91 26.79
CA ASN A 15 -2.49 -37.51 27.11
C ASN A 15 -1.41 -36.59 26.54
N LYS A 16 -0.13 -36.95 26.68
CA LYS A 16 0.98 -36.17 26.12
C LYS A 16 0.94 -36.14 24.59
N LEU A 17 0.62 -37.26 23.94
CA LEU A 17 0.46 -37.32 22.49
C LEU A 17 -0.70 -36.46 22.00
N PHE A 18 -1.82 -36.46 22.73
CA PHE A 18 -2.98 -35.63 22.43
C PHE A 18 -2.66 -34.14 22.56
N ASP A 19 -1.99 -33.74 23.64
CA ASP A 19 -1.56 -32.35 23.84
C ASP A 19 -0.56 -31.90 22.75
N CYS A 20 0.39 -32.78 22.39
CA CYS A 20 1.29 -32.53 21.25
C CYS A 20 0.52 -32.36 19.95
N SER A 21 -0.49 -33.20 19.69
CA SER A 21 -1.32 -33.13 18.48
C SER A 21 -2.08 -31.80 18.41
N LYS A 22 -2.67 -31.36 19.52
CA LYS A 22 -3.33 -30.04 19.62
C LYS A 22 -2.39 -28.88 19.36
N ARG A 23 -1.19 -28.92 19.95
CA ARG A 23 -0.18 -27.88 19.73
C ARG A 23 0.29 -27.85 18.29
N TRP A 24 0.44 -29.02 17.67
CA TRP A 24 0.81 -29.14 16.26
C TRP A 24 -0.29 -28.56 15.35
N GLU A 25 -1.55 -28.93 15.59
CA GLU A 25 -2.70 -28.37 14.88
C GLU A 25 -2.76 -26.84 14.99
N TYR A 26 -2.57 -26.30 16.20
CA TYR A 26 -2.50 -24.86 16.42
C TYR A 26 -1.39 -24.21 15.59
N ILE A 27 -0.18 -24.78 15.58
CA ILE A 27 0.95 -24.26 14.79
C ILE A 27 0.62 -24.29 13.30
N CYS A 28 0.07 -25.39 12.80
CA CYS A 28 -0.34 -25.50 11.39
C CYS A 28 -1.35 -24.41 11.02
N ASN A 29 -2.39 -24.23 11.82
CA ASN A 29 -3.41 -23.21 11.60
C ASN A 29 -2.83 -21.79 11.67
N PHE A 30 -1.97 -21.52 12.65
CA PHE A 30 -1.28 -20.25 12.80
C PHE A 30 -0.45 -19.91 11.55
N VAL A 31 0.38 -20.85 11.10
CA VAL A 31 1.24 -20.67 9.92
C VAL A 31 0.41 -20.47 8.67
N GLN A 32 -0.67 -21.24 8.49
CA GLN A 32 -1.55 -21.10 7.34
C GLN A 32 -2.23 -19.73 7.29
N GLN A 33 -2.73 -19.24 8.43
CA GLN A 33 -3.34 -17.90 8.52
C GLN A 33 -2.32 -16.80 8.22
N HIS A 34 -1.12 -16.87 8.80
CA HIS A 34 -0.07 -15.88 8.55
C HIS A 34 0.40 -15.91 7.09
N TRP A 35 0.44 -17.08 6.46
CA TRP A 35 0.75 -17.19 5.04
C TRP A 35 -0.25 -16.44 4.17
N VAL A 36 -1.56 -16.60 4.43
CA VAL A 36 -2.61 -15.89 3.70
C VAL A 36 -2.47 -14.37 3.90
N GLN A 37 -2.25 -13.92 5.13
CA GLN A 37 -2.04 -12.50 5.44
C GLN A 37 -0.82 -11.93 4.72
N LEU A 38 0.29 -12.68 4.65
CA LEU A 38 1.48 -12.26 3.92
C LEU A 38 1.22 -12.09 2.42
N GLN A 39 0.40 -12.95 1.81
CA GLN A 39 0.01 -12.80 0.41
C GLN A 39 -0.84 -11.55 0.20
N GLU A 40 -1.81 -11.29 1.09
CA GLU A 40 -2.63 -10.08 1.01
C GLU A 40 -1.79 -8.81 1.14
N VAL A 41 -0.91 -8.75 2.15
CA VAL A 41 0.03 -7.64 2.35
C VAL A 41 0.91 -7.43 1.13
N LYS A 42 1.45 -8.52 0.55
CA LYS A 42 2.26 -8.45 -0.66
C LYS A 42 1.48 -7.82 -1.82
N THR A 43 0.27 -8.30 -2.10
CA THR A 43 -0.59 -7.74 -3.16
C THR A 43 -0.85 -6.25 -2.93
N GLN A 44 -1.13 -5.83 -1.70
CA GLN A 44 -1.36 -4.41 -1.41
C GLN A 44 -0.11 -3.54 -1.62
N PHE A 45 1.10 -4.06 -1.35
CA PHE A 45 2.34 -3.35 -1.68
C PHE A 45 2.54 -3.25 -3.20
N GLU A 46 2.30 -4.33 -3.94
CA GLU A 46 2.43 -4.35 -5.40
C GLU A 46 1.45 -3.37 -6.06
N ASP A 47 0.19 -3.37 -5.63
CA ASP A 47 -0.83 -2.42 -6.09
C ASP A 47 -0.44 -0.98 -5.77
N PHE A 48 0.11 -0.73 -4.57
CA PHE A 48 0.59 0.60 -4.20
C PHE A 48 1.74 1.06 -5.11
N GLU A 49 2.73 0.20 -5.34
CA GLU A 49 3.90 0.54 -6.17
C GLU A 49 3.52 0.84 -7.62
N ILE A 50 2.62 0.04 -8.21
CA ILE A 50 2.13 0.26 -9.58
C ILE A 50 1.41 1.61 -9.69
N ASN A 51 0.50 1.89 -8.76
CA ASN A 51 -0.27 3.13 -8.77
C ASN A 51 0.62 4.35 -8.47
N ARG A 52 1.61 4.20 -7.58
CA ARG A 52 2.60 5.23 -7.27
C ARG A 52 3.38 5.61 -8.52
N ASP A 53 3.92 4.63 -9.22
CA ASP A 53 4.77 4.88 -10.40
C ASP A 53 3.96 5.50 -11.54
N LYS A 54 2.72 5.04 -11.75
CA LYS A 54 1.80 5.64 -12.73
C LYS A 54 1.52 7.11 -12.40
N LEU A 55 1.24 7.41 -11.14
CA LEU A 55 0.92 8.76 -10.67
C LEU A 55 2.12 9.69 -10.77
N ASP A 56 3.29 9.22 -10.34
CA ASP A 56 4.53 10.01 -10.38
C ASP A 56 4.93 10.37 -11.82
N GLN A 57 4.85 9.40 -12.74
CA GLN A 57 5.14 9.64 -14.16
C GLN A 57 4.18 10.66 -14.76
N TRP A 58 2.88 10.53 -14.48
CA TRP A 58 1.87 11.46 -15.01
C TRP A 58 2.06 12.87 -14.47
N LEU A 59 2.19 13.03 -13.14
CA LEU A 59 2.41 14.34 -12.51
C LEU A 59 3.66 15.00 -13.06
N THR A 60 4.78 14.26 -13.13
CA THR A 60 6.04 14.78 -13.64
C THR A 60 5.93 15.24 -15.10
N SER A 61 5.22 14.49 -15.96
CA SER A 61 4.98 14.88 -17.35
C SER A 61 4.20 16.19 -17.43
N LYS A 62 3.09 16.29 -16.69
CA LYS A 62 2.22 17.48 -16.73
C LYS A 62 2.89 18.72 -16.15
N GLU A 63 3.61 18.56 -15.04
CA GLU A 63 4.44 19.63 -14.45
C GLU A 63 5.50 20.12 -15.45
N ASP A 64 6.15 19.22 -16.19
CA ASP A 64 7.11 19.58 -17.25
C ASP A 64 6.45 20.28 -18.44
N GLU A 65 5.26 19.85 -18.83
CA GLU A 65 4.50 20.47 -19.92
C GLU A 65 4.05 21.89 -19.55
N ILE A 66 3.59 22.13 -18.33
CA ILE A 66 3.30 23.49 -17.80
C ILE A 66 4.55 24.36 -17.83
N ARG A 67 5.69 23.84 -17.36
CA ARG A 67 6.97 24.59 -17.40
C ARG A 67 7.36 25.03 -18.81
N LYS A 68 7.09 24.20 -19.82
CA LYS A 68 7.44 24.44 -21.24
C LYS A 68 6.44 25.35 -21.96
N THR A 69 5.16 25.28 -21.62
CA THR A 69 4.07 26.00 -22.30
C THR A 69 4.06 27.51 -22.06
N ASN A 70 4.96 28.04 -21.22
CA ASN A 70 5.26 29.48 -21.08
C ASN A 70 5.72 30.21 -22.39
N THR A 71 5.63 29.60 -23.57
CA THR A 71 6.24 30.11 -24.80
C THR A 71 5.30 30.32 -26.01
N LYS A 72 4.07 29.76 -26.06
CA LYS A 72 3.09 29.99 -27.17
C LYS A 72 1.62 29.81 -26.74
N ASP A 73 0.73 30.74 -27.08
CA ASP A 73 -0.63 30.80 -26.51
C ASP A 73 -1.65 29.78 -27.08
N THR A 74 -1.55 29.37 -28.34
CA THR A 74 -2.53 28.42 -28.92
C THR A 74 -2.34 26.98 -28.42
N ASP A 75 -1.11 26.60 -28.11
CA ASP A 75 -0.78 25.26 -27.58
C ASP A 75 -1.19 25.11 -26.11
N LYS A 76 -1.30 26.22 -25.37
CA LYS A 76 -1.73 26.24 -23.96
C LYS A 76 -3.17 25.79 -23.76
N VAL A 77 -4.11 26.30 -24.57
CA VAL A 77 -5.54 26.01 -24.38
C VAL A 77 -5.86 24.53 -24.60
N HIS A 78 -5.28 23.92 -25.63
CA HIS A 78 -5.45 22.49 -25.89
C HIS A 78 -4.83 21.63 -24.76
N PHE A 79 -3.64 22.02 -24.28
CA PHE A 79 -2.99 21.35 -23.16
C PHE A 79 -3.81 21.39 -21.86
N ILE A 80 -4.38 22.56 -21.53
CA ILE A 80 -5.22 22.73 -20.33
C ILE A 80 -6.44 21.81 -20.42
N GLN A 81 -7.19 21.86 -21.53
CA GLN A 81 -8.39 21.02 -21.71
C GLN A 81 -8.09 19.53 -21.64
N GLN A 82 -6.98 19.10 -22.25
CA GLN A 82 -6.55 17.71 -22.18
C GLN A 82 -6.22 17.31 -20.74
N THR A 83 -5.44 18.14 -20.03
CA THR A 83 -5.03 17.84 -18.66
C THR A 83 -6.23 17.83 -17.71
N GLU A 84 -7.17 18.77 -17.86
CA GLU A 84 -8.42 18.80 -17.09
C GLU A 84 -9.24 17.52 -17.29
N SER A 85 -9.29 16.99 -18.52
CA SER A 85 -10.02 15.74 -18.80
C SER A 85 -9.39 14.49 -18.16
N GLU A 86 -8.09 14.54 -17.84
CA GLU A 86 -7.35 13.43 -17.23
C GLU A 86 -7.32 13.49 -15.69
N ILE A 87 -7.73 14.61 -15.08
CA ILE A 87 -7.69 14.79 -13.61
C ILE A 87 -8.55 13.75 -12.88
N ASP A 88 -9.76 13.48 -13.38
CA ASP A 88 -10.69 12.54 -12.75
C ASP A 88 -10.09 11.12 -12.69
N ASP A 89 -9.39 10.70 -13.74
CA ASP A 89 -8.71 9.40 -13.81
C ASP A 89 -7.55 9.33 -12.80
N ILE A 90 -6.86 10.45 -12.58
CA ILE A 90 -5.74 10.53 -11.65
C ILE A 90 -6.20 10.60 -10.19
N GLN A 91 -7.30 11.30 -9.92
CA GLN A 91 -7.94 11.27 -8.60
C GLN A 91 -8.38 9.85 -8.23
N GLN A 92 -8.87 9.05 -9.20
CA GLN A 92 -9.14 7.63 -8.97
C GLN A 92 -7.87 6.85 -8.60
N VAL A 93 -6.72 7.14 -9.23
CA VAL A 93 -5.44 6.49 -8.86
C VAL A 93 -5.02 6.84 -7.42
N ILE A 94 -5.21 8.09 -6.98
CA ILE A 94 -4.97 8.49 -5.58
C ILE A 94 -5.88 7.71 -4.63
N HIS A 95 -7.16 7.55 -4.97
CA HIS A 95 -8.08 6.73 -4.18
C HIS A 95 -7.65 5.24 -4.11
N LEU A 96 -7.07 4.70 -5.18
CA LEU A 96 -6.51 3.35 -5.17
C LEU A 96 -5.31 3.25 -4.21
N LEU A 97 -4.42 4.24 -4.20
CA LEU A 97 -3.32 4.32 -3.22
C LEU A 97 -3.85 4.36 -1.78
N ASP A 98 -4.91 5.13 -1.53
CA ASP A 98 -5.56 5.22 -0.22
C ASP A 98 -6.15 3.88 0.23
N ASN A 99 -6.80 3.16 -0.69
CA ASN A 99 -7.30 1.83 -0.41
C ASN A 99 -6.17 0.87 -0.01
N SER A 100 -5.07 0.85 -0.77
CA SER A 100 -3.92 0.00 -0.45
C SER A 100 -3.29 0.37 0.89
N LEU A 101 -3.16 1.66 1.20
CA LEU A 101 -2.67 2.13 2.50
C LEU A 101 -3.60 1.74 3.65
N ASN A 102 -4.90 1.91 3.49
CA ASN A 102 -5.88 1.54 4.52
C ASN A 102 -5.85 0.04 4.82
N LEU A 103 -5.66 -0.79 3.78
CA LEU A 103 -5.51 -2.24 3.96
C LEU A 103 -4.18 -2.60 4.61
N LEU A 104 -3.06 -2.01 4.17
CA LEU A 104 -1.75 -2.18 4.80
C LEU A 104 -1.75 -1.73 6.28
N GLY A 105 -2.49 -0.67 6.61
CA GLY A 105 -2.62 -0.15 7.97
C GLY A 105 -3.28 -1.13 8.95
N LYS A 106 -3.96 -2.18 8.47
CA LYS A 106 -4.47 -3.27 9.32
C LYS A 106 -3.36 -4.18 9.83
N TYR A 107 -2.25 -4.25 9.11
CA TYR A 107 -1.13 -5.15 9.36
C TYR A 107 0.08 -4.45 9.99
N PHE A 108 0.22 -3.16 9.73
CA PHE A 108 1.32 -2.35 10.26
C PHE A 108 0.78 -1.34 11.27
N ASP A 109 1.42 -1.29 12.44
CA ASP A 109 1.21 -0.20 13.38
C ASP A 109 1.72 1.12 12.77
N PRO A 110 0.86 2.12 12.55
CA PRO A 110 1.25 3.40 11.95
C PRO A 110 2.30 4.16 12.75
N VAL A 111 2.43 3.87 14.06
CA VAL A 111 3.34 4.58 14.96
C VAL A 111 4.75 3.96 14.93
N SER A 112 4.87 2.64 14.79
CA SER A 112 6.15 1.93 14.84
C SER A 112 6.71 1.51 13.47
N SER A 113 5.87 1.37 12.44
CA SER A 113 6.32 0.94 11.11
C SER A 113 6.87 2.11 10.29
N ASN A 114 8.20 2.20 10.20
CA ASN A 114 8.88 3.22 9.37
C ASN A 114 8.48 3.09 7.88
N LYS A 115 8.31 1.86 7.37
CA LYS A 115 7.92 1.65 5.98
C LYS A 115 6.52 2.16 5.69
N PHE A 116 5.56 1.93 6.59
CA PHE A 116 4.20 2.43 6.41
C PHE A 116 4.14 3.96 6.44
N LYS A 117 4.91 4.60 7.32
CA LYS A 117 5.05 6.07 7.35
C LYS A 117 5.54 6.64 6.02
N ILE A 118 6.60 6.04 5.46
CA ILE A 118 7.16 6.46 4.16
C ILE A 118 6.10 6.40 3.05
N LEU A 119 5.30 5.32 2.98
CA LEU A 119 4.25 5.22 1.97
C LEU A 119 3.18 6.31 2.16
N ASN A 120 2.79 6.59 3.40
CA ASN A 120 1.82 7.63 3.70
C ASN A 120 2.35 9.04 3.35
N GLU A 121 3.63 9.30 3.61
CA GLU A 121 4.31 10.54 3.20
C GLU A 121 4.34 10.69 1.68
N GLN A 122 4.63 9.61 0.94
CA GLN A 122 4.59 9.60 -0.53
C GLN A 122 3.19 9.93 -1.05
N ARG A 123 2.15 9.31 -0.49
CA ARG A 123 0.76 9.61 -0.84
C ARG A 123 0.42 11.09 -0.62
N ASN A 124 0.80 11.64 0.52
CA ASN A 124 0.54 13.04 0.84
C ASN A 124 1.30 13.99 -0.11
N ASN A 125 2.51 13.63 -0.52
CA ASN A 125 3.26 14.40 -1.51
C ASN A 125 2.53 14.44 -2.87
N PHE A 126 1.95 13.33 -3.33
CA PHE A 126 1.19 13.34 -4.58
C PHE A 126 -0.09 14.19 -4.50
N GLU A 127 -0.81 14.12 -3.38
CA GLU A 127 -1.99 14.97 -3.19
C GLU A 127 -1.62 16.46 -3.26
N GLN A 128 -0.53 16.86 -2.59
CA GLN A 128 -0.02 18.23 -2.66
C GLN A 128 0.39 18.63 -4.08
N ARG A 129 1.10 17.77 -4.81
CA ARG A 129 1.50 18.03 -6.20
C ARG A 129 0.28 18.19 -7.12
N LEU A 130 -0.74 17.35 -6.95
CA LEU A 130 -1.97 17.46 -7.72
C LEU A 130 -2.70 18.76 -7.43
N THR A 131 -2.82 19.16 -6.16
CA THR A 131 -3.42 20.46 -5.80
C THR A 131 -2.66 21.61 -6.46
N GLN A 132 -1.33 21.61 -6.37
CA GLN A 132 -0.50 22.64 -7.01
C GLN A 132 -0.69 22.66 -8.53
N LEU A 133 -0.76 21.49 -9.18
CA LEU A 133 -0.98 21.38 -10.62
C LEU A 133 -2.32 22.00 -11.03
N ILE A 134 -3.38 21.73 -10.26
CA ILE A 134 -4.72 22.31 -10.50
C ILE A 134 -4.68 23.83 -10.37
N ASP A 135 -4.02 24.34 -9.32
CA ASP A 135 -3.87 25.77 -9.10
C ASP A 135 -3.08 26.43 -10.25
N ASP A 136 -2.02 25.80 -10.74
CA ASP A 136 -1.21 26.27 -11.86
C ASP A 136 -2.02 26.30 -13.17
N LEU A 137 -2.86 25.28 -13.41
CA LEU A 137 -3.75 25.24 -14.58
C LEU A 137 -4.82 26.33 -14.52
N GLN A 138 -5.39 26.61 -13.34
CA GLN A 138 -6.34 27.71 -13.15
C GLN A 138 -5.70 29.08 -13.37
N GLN A 139 -4.45 29.28 -12.95
CA GLN A 139 -3.73 30.52 -13.24
C GLN A 139 -3.45 30.67 -14.74
N CYS A 140 -3.11 29.57 -15.43
CA CYS A 140 -2.90 29.58 -16.88
C CYS A 140 -4.18 29.86 -17.68
N SER A 141 -5.36 29.50 -17.19
CA SER A 141 -6.63 29.73 -17.89
C SER A 141 -7.20 31.15 -17.71
N LEU A 142 -6.70 31.90 -16.72
CA LEU A 142 -7.10 33.29 -16.43
C LEU A 142 -6.23 34.35 -17.14
N GLN A 143 -5.11 33.95 -17.74
CA GLN A 143 -4.19 34.81 -18.50
C GLN A 143 -4.52 34.82 -19.99
#